data_AF-A0A9D9VJM3-F1
#
_entry.id   AF-A0A9D9VJM3-F1
#
_cell.length_a   1.000
_cell.length_b   1.000
_cell.length_c   1.000
_cell.angle_alpha   90.00
_cell.angle_beta   90.00
_cell.angle_gamma   90.00
#
_symmetry.space_group_name_H-M   'P 1'
#
loop_
_entity.id
_entity.type
_entity.pdbx_description
1 polymer ?
#
loop_
_entity_poly.entity_id
_entity_poly.type
_entity_poly.pdbx_seq_one_letter_code
_entity_poly.pdbx_strand_id
1 'polypeptide(L)'
;MDIIDRLQEIITYEGMNVSSFAKRIGAVDQTIRGIVVQRKNKPGFDVLEKILQTFTWVSAEWLMTGKGEMIKTEKNAKIEQNPATAELIQYLKEKDLRIEALIEEKLEWKKKFELEQKKNV
;
A
#
# COMPACT_ATOMS: atom_id res chain seq x y z
N MET A 1 17.30 12.55 -1.38
CA MET A 1 16.61 12.24 -0.12
C MET A 1 17.62 11.62 0.84
N ASP A 2 17.85 12.25 1.99
CA ASP A 2 18.78 11.74 2.98
C ASP A 2 18.11 10.64 3.85
N ILE A 3 18.92 9.83 4.52
CA ILE A 3 18.43 8.79 5.44
C ILE A 3 17.63 9.38 6.59
N ILE A 4 17.98 10.60 7.03
CA ILE A 4 17.24 11.29 8.09
C ILE A 4 15.84 11.69 7.60
N ASP A 5 15.71 12.14 6.35
CA ASP A 5 14.40 12.46 5.77
C ASP A 5 13.54 11.19 5.67
N ARG A 6 14.14 10.04 5.30
CA ARG A 6 13.43 8.75 5.26
C ARG A 6 12.95 8.30 6.64
N LEU A 7 13.73 8.53 7.69
CA LEU A 7 13.29 8.28 9.06
C LEU A 7 12.11 9.17 9.46
N GLN A 8 12.13 10.45 9.04
CA GLN A 8 10.99 11.35 9.28
C GLN A 8 9.72 10.90 8.56
N GLU A 9 9.85 10.35 7.35
CA GLU A 9 8.70 9.78 6.64
C GLU A 9 8.10 8.59 7.39
N ILE A 10 8.90 7.67 7.90
CA ILE A 10 8.40 6.54 8.70
C ILE A 10 7.67 7.05 9.96
N ILE A 11 8.25 8.02 10.67
CA ILE A 11 7.66 8.61 11.88
C ILE A 11 6.32 9.27 11.56
N THR A 12 6.27 10.01 10.45
CA THR A 12 5.05 10.71 9.98
C THR A 12 3.99 9.72 9.54
N TYR A 13 4.37 8.68 8.81
CA TYR A 13 3.48 7.62 8.33
C TYR A 13 2.79 6.88 9.48
N GLU A 14 3.53 6.59 10.54
CA GLU A 14 2.99 5.97 11.76
C GLU A 14 2.21 6.95 12.66
N GLY A 15 2.18 8.25 12.33
CA GLY A 15 1.51 9.27 13.15
C GLY A 15 2.13 9.45 14.53
N MET A 16 3.41 9.12 14.71
CA MET A 16 4.08 9.13 16.00
C MET A 16 4.93 10.39 16.22
N ASN A 17 5.16 10.74 17.48
CA ASN A 17 6.24 11.67 17.84
C ASN A 17 7.56 10.92 18.06
N VAL A 18 8.67 11.67 18.05
CA VAL A 18 10.04 11.12 18.18
C VAL A 18 10.21 10.22 19.41
N SER A 19 9.62 10.60 20.54
CA SER A 19 9.73 9.83 21.80
C SER A 19 8.95 8.52 21.75
N SER A 20 7.77 8.52 21.13
CA SER A 20 6.97 7.32 20.94
C SER A 20 7.63 6.38 19.94
N PHE A 21 8.18 6.93 18.86
CA PHE A 21 8.97 6.18 17.88
C PHE A 21 10.19 5.52 18.52
N ALA A 22 10.99 6.26 19.30
CA ALA A 22 12.17 5.73 19.99
C ALA A 22 11.81 4.56 20.93
N LYS A 23 10.73 4.72 21.72
CA LYS A 23 10.22 3.63 22.56
C LYS A 23 9.78 2.43 21.74
N ARG A 24 9.11 2.65 20.60
CA ARG A 24 8.59 1.58 19.75
C ARG A 24 9.69 0.72 19.14
N ILE A 25 10.81 1.33 18.74
CA ILE A 25 11.97 0.60 18.20
C ILE A 25 12.96 0.15 19.28
N GLY A 26 12.69 0.38 20.57
CA GLY A 26 13.61 0.03 21.65
C GLY A 26 14.93 0.82 21.64
N ALA A 27 14.90 2.07 21.17
CA ALA A 27 16.05 2.98 21.16
C ALA A 27 15.90 4.10 22.20
N VAL A 28 17.04 4.69 22.58
CA VAL A 28 17.06 5.83 23.51
C VAL A 28 16.52 7.08 22.81
N ASP A 29 15.57 7.78 23.45
CA ASP A 29 14.94 9.00 22.91
C ASP A 29 15.97 10.05 22.47
N GLN A 30 17.02 10.27 23.28
CA GLN A 30 18.08 11.22 22.99
C GLN A 30 18.84 10.87 21.70
N THR A 31 19.07 9.59 21.43
CA THR A 31 19.74 9.13 20.22
C THR A 31 18.89 9.43 18.99
N ILE A 32 17.61 9.08 19.00
CA ILE A 32 16.70 9.34 17.88
C ILE A 32 16.50 10.84 17.67
N ARG A 33 16.39 11.61 18.74
CA ARG A 33 16.30 13.08 18.67
C ARG A 33 17.58 13.70 18.08
N GLY A 34 18.75 13.19 18.43
CA GLY A 34 20.03 13.61 17.84
C GLY A 34 20.13 13.34 16.34
N ILE A 35 19.52 12.26 15.87
CA ILE A 35 19.48 11.88 14.45
C ILE A 35 18.43 12.71 13.70
N VAL A 36 17.18 12.69 14.16
CA VAL A 36 16.02 13.20 13.41
C VAL A 36 15.80 14.69 13.60
N VAL A 37 15.96 15.21 14.82
CA VAL A 37 15.67 16.62 15.15
C VAL A 37 16.92 17.47 15.00
N GLN A 38 18.04 17.01 15.57
CA GLN A 38 19.27 17.79 15.57
C GLN A 38 20.08 17.59 14.29
N ARG A 39 19.83 16.51 13.53
CA ARG A 39 20.57 16.13 12.31
C ARG A 39 22.09 16.10 12.49
N LYS A 40 22.55 15.88 13.73
CA LYS A 40 23.98 15.89 14.07
C LYS A 40 24.63 14.52 13.88
N ASN A 41 23.84 13.45 14.01
CA ASN A 41 24.31 12.08 13.98
C ASN A 41 23.63 11.30 12.86
N LYS A 42 24.40 10.46 12.16
CA LYS A 42 23.82 9.45 11.26
C LYS A 42 23.34 8.25 12.09
N PRO A 43 22.23 7.61 11.69
CA PRO A 43 21.80 6.37 12.34
C PRO A 43 22.86 5.29 12.15
N GLY A 44 23.30 4.67 13.24
CA GLY A 44 24.16 3.48 13.20
C GLY A 44 23.38 2.24 12.76
N PHE A 45 24.11 1.14 12.49
CA PHE A 45 23.50 -0.12 12.06
C PHE A 45 22.45 -0.65 13.04
N ASP A 46 22.72 -0.61 14.35
CA ASP A 46 21.78 -1.05 15.40
C ASP A 46 20.42 -0.33 15.34
N VAL A 47 20.42 0.98 15.05
CA VAL A 47 19.18 1.75 14.91
C VAL A 47 18.42 1.33 13.66
N LEU A 48 19.12 1.14 12.53
CA LEU A 48 18.50 0.71 11.29
C LEU A 48 17.94 -0.70 11.38
N GLU A 49 18.66 -1.63 12.01
CA GLU A 49 18.21 -2.99 12.28
C GLU A 49 16.94 -2.99 13.13
N LYS A 50 16.94 -2.25 14.25
CA LYS A 50 15.76 -2.12 15.12
C LYS A 50 14.54 -1.57 14.40
N ILE A 51 14.74 -0.60 13.51
CA ILE A 51 13.67 -0.04 12.68
C ILE A 51 13.12 -1.11 11.75
N LEU A 52 13.97 -1.83 11.02
CA LEU A 52 13.52 -2.86 10.08
C LEU A 52 12.90 -4.09 10.76
N GLN A 53 13.30 -4.40 12.00
CA GLN A 53 12.68 -5.43 12.83
C GLN A 53 11.31 -4.99 13.37
N THR A 54 11.16 -3.71 13.73
CA THR A 54 9.92 -3.17 14.28
C THR A 54 8.87 -2.89 13.20
N PHE A 55 9.32 -2.30 12.08
CA PHE A 55 8.47 -1.96 10.94
C PHE A 55 8.78 -2.90 9.78
N THR A 56 8.24 -4.12 9.88
CA THR A 56 8.46 -5.18 8.89
C THR A 56 7.97 -4.82 7.48
N TRP A 57 7.05 -3.84 7.40
CA TRP A 57 6.52 -3.26 6.17
C TRP A 57 7.49 -2.28 5.47
N VAL A 58 8.57 -1.81 6.12
CA VAL A 58 9.52 -0.85 5.53
C VAL A 58 10.58 -1.57 4.68
N SER A 59 10.76 -1.15 3.43
CA SER A 59 11.79 -1.67 2.53
C SER A 59 13.20 -1.30 3.02
N ALA A 60 14.04 -2.32 3.22
CA ALA A 60 15.44 -2.14 3.59
C ALA A 60 16.23 -1.44 2.48
N GLU A 61 15.96 -1.78 1.21
CA GLU A 61 16.58 -1.13 0.06
C GLU A 61 16.28 0.36 0.02
N TRP A 62 15.01 0.73 0.21
CA TRP A 62 14.58 2.12 0.25
C TRP A 62 15.20 2.86 1.43
N LEU A 63 15.19 2.27 2.63
CA LEU A 63 15.73 2.92 3.82
C LEU A 63 17.25 3.17 3.70
N MET A 64 17.99 2.25 3.08
CA MET A 64 19.45 2.37 2.94
C MET A 64 19.86 3.22 1.73
N THR A 65 19.27 2.98 0.56
CA THR A 65 19.71 3.58 -0.71
C THR A 65 18.87 4.78 -1.14
N GLY A 66 17.64 4.90 -0.64
CA GLY A 66 16.67 5.89 -1.09
C GLY A 66 16.04 5.59 -2.44
N LYS A 67 16.25 4.39 -2.97
CA LYS A 67 15.67 3.93 -4.23
C LYS A 67 14.51 2.97 -3.96
N GLY A 68 13.52 2.96 -4.86
CA GLY A 68 12.33 2.11 -4.74
C GLY A 68 11.26 2.72 -3.84
N GLU A 69 10.37 1.88 -3.34
CA GLU A 69 9.22 2.28 -2.52
C GLU A 69 9.51 2.07 -1.03
N MET A 70 8.99 2.96 -0.19
CA MET A 70 9.08 2.85 1.27
C MET A 70 8.41 1.58 1.79
N ILE A 71 7.20 1.32 1.32
CA ILE A 71 6.41 0.16 1.71
C ILE A 71 6.90 -1.02 0.89
N LYS A 72 7.21 -2.14 1.56
CA LYS A 72 7.41 -3.42 0.89
C LYS A 72 6.12 -3.76 0.18
N THR A 73 6.11 -3.56 -1.13
CA THR A 73 5.22 -4.33 -1.98
C THR A 73 5.69 -5.77 -1.85
N GLU A 74 4.94 -6.55 -1.07
CA GLU A 74 4.96 -8.01 -1.18
C GLU A 74 4.60 -8.32 -2.64
N LYS A 75 5.60 -8.29 -3.55
CA LYS A 75 5.56 -9.11 -4.75
C LYS A 75 5.57 -10.53 -4.20
N ASN A 76 4.39 -10.97 -3.78
CA ASN A 76 4.07 -12.35 -3.56
C ASN A 76 4.34 -13.04 -4.90
N ALA A 77 5.58 -13.49 -5.09
CA ALA A 77 5.95 -14.48 -6.09
C ALA A 77 5.19 -15.82 -5.86
N LYS A 78 4.30 -15.88 -4.86
CA LYS A 78 3.39 -16.98 -4.57
C LYS A 78 1.97 -16.82 -5.13
N ILE A 79 1.53 -15.64 -5.58
CA ILE A 79 0.15 -15.47 -6.10
C ILE A 79 0.01 -16.03 -7.52
N GLU A 80 1.09 -16.05 -8.31
CA GLU A 80 1.05 -16.46 -9.71
C GLU A 80 1.07 -17.98 -9.94
N GLN A 81 1.19 -18.81 -8.89
CA GLN A 81 1.37 -20.27 -9.01
C GLN A 81 0.28 -21.09 -8.30
N ASN A 82 -0.78 -20.48 -7.78
CA ASN A 82 -1.86 -21.23 -7.13
C ASN A 82 -3.00 -21.51 -8.13
N PRO A 83 -3.35 -22.78 -8.44
CA PRO A 83 -4.47 -23.08 -9.33
C PRO A 83 -5.81 -22.49 -8.84
N ALA A 84 -5.98 -22.30 -7.52
CA ALA A 84 -7.16 -21.67 -6.95
C ALA A 84 -7.28 -20.17 -7.29
N THR A 85 -6.17 -19.44 -7.51
CA THR A 85 -6.24 -18.04 -7.94
C THR A 85 -6.60 -17.92 -9.42
N ALA A 86 -6.20 -18.87 -10.26
CA ALA A 86 -6.59 -18.90 -11.68
C ALA A 86 -8.09 -19.15 -11.85
N GLU A 87 -8.67 -20.08 -11.08
CA GLU A 87 -10.12 -20.33 -11.06
C GLU A 87 -10.90 -19.09 -10.60
N LEU A 88 -10.42 -18.41 -9.55
CA LEU A 88 -11.06 -17.18 -9.06
C LEU A 88 -11.00 -16.06 -10.10
N ILE A 89 -9.87 -15.87 -10.79
CA ILE A 89 -9.73 -14.87 -11.86
C ILE A 89 -10.67 -15.19 -13.02
N GLN A 90 -10.79 -16.47 -13.40
CA GLN A 90 -11.70 -16.89 -14.47
C GLN A 90 -13.16 -16.65 -14.09
N TYR A 91 -13.54 -16.98 -12.87
CA TYR A 91 -14.89 -16.72 -12.34
C TYR A 91 -15.22 -15.22 -12.33
N LEU A 92 -14.29 -14.37 -11.90
CA LEU A 92 -14.49 -12.92 -11.90
C LEU A 92 -14.69 -12.36 -13.31
N LYS A 93 -13.89 -12.79 -14.29
CA LYS A 93 -14.05 -12.37 -15.69
C LYS A 93 -15.41 -12.78 -16.27
N GLU A 94 -15.87 -13.98 -15.94
CA GLU A 94 -17.19 -14.45 -16.40
C GLU A 94 -18.32 -13.61 -15.77
N LYS A 95 -18.18 -13.22 -14.50
CA LYS A 95 -19.14 -12.33 -13.85
C LYS A 95 -19.14 -10.93 -14.45
N ASP A 96 -17.98 -10.36 -14.77
CA ASP A 96 -17.89 -9.05 -15.43
C ASP A 96 -18.60 -9.06 -16.78
N LEU A 97 -18.34 -10.09 -17.60
CA LEU A 97 -19.02 -10.27 -18.89
C LEU A 97 -20.54 -10.41 -18.73
N ARG A 98 -20.98 -11.13 -17.69
CA ARG A 98 -22.41 -11.29 -17.40
C ARG A 98 -23.06 -9.98 -16.97
N ILE A 99 -22.36 -9.15 -16.22
CA ILE A 99 -22.84 -7.82 -15.81
C ILE A 99 -23.03 -6.95 -17.04
N GLU A 100 -22.05 -6.90 -17.95
CA GLU A 100 -22.15 -6.13 -19.19
C GLU A 100 -23.36 -6.55 -20.04
N ALA A 101 -23.56 -7.86 -20.22
CA ALA A 101 -24.70 -8.39 -20.97
C ALA A 101 -26.06 -8.02 -20.33
N LEU A 102 -26.16 -8.06 -19.00
CA LEU A 102 -27.38 -7.65 -18.30
C LEU A 102 -27.65 -6.15 -18.41
N ILE A 103 -26.61 -5.32 -18.43
CA ILE A 103 -26.73 -3.87 -18.64
C ILE A 103 -27.27 -3.59 -20.04
N GLU A 104 -26.73 -4.26 -21.06
CA GLU A 104 -27.15 -4.08 -22.45
C GLU A 104 -28.60 -4.54 -22.67
N GLU A 105 -28.96 -5.71 -22.15
CA GLU A 105 -30.34 -6.20 -22.18
C GLU A 105 -31.28 -5.16 -21.54
N LYS A 106 -30.98 -4.71 -20.32
CA LYS A 106 -31.80 -3.72 -19.62
C LYS A 106 -31.94 -2.40 -20.41
N LEU A 107 -30.89 -1.99 -21.12
CA LEU A 107 -30.91 -0.80 -21.98
C LEU A 107 -31.88 -0.98 -23.17
N GLU A 108 -31.86 -2.14 -23.81
CA GLU A 108 -32.75 -2.48 -24.93
C GLU A 108 -34.21 -2.54 -24.50
N TRP A 109 -34.51 -3.20 -23.37
CA TRP A 109 -35.86 -3.22 -22.79
C TRP A 109 -36.36 -1.81 -22.47
N LYS A 110 -35.49 -0.94 -21.94
CA LYS A 110 -35.85 0.46 -21.66
C LYS A 110 -36.19 1.23 -22.94
N LYS A 111 -35.40 1.09 -24.01
CA LYS A 111 -35.68 1.72 -25.31
C LYS A 111 -37.00 1.25 -25.91
N LYS A 112 -37.27 -0.06 -25.87
CA LYS A 112 -38.53 -0.65 -26.37
C LYS A 112 -39.73 -0.11 -25.62
N PHE A 113 -39.64 -0.08 -24.29
CA PHE A 113 -40.69 0.48 -23.44
C PHE A 113 -40.96 1.95 -23.75
N GLU A 114 -39.92 2.78 -23.89
CA GLU A 114 -40.08 4.20 -24.26
C GLU A 114 -40.70 4.40 -25.66
N LEU A 115 -40.40 3.51 -26.62
CA LEU A 115 -40.98 3.53 -27.97
C LEU A 115 -42.48 3.15 -27.94
N GLU A 116 -42.86 2.16 -27.13
CA GLU A 116 -44.26 1.75 -26.95
C GLU A 116 -45.08 2.84 -26.25
N GLN A 117 -44.52 3.51 -25.24
CA GLN A 117 -45.18 4.66 -24.58
C GLN A 117 -45.40 5.82 -25.56
N LYS A 118 -44.45 6.08 -26.47
CA LYS A 118 -44.57 7.13 -27.50
C LYS A 118 -45.53 6.79 -28.64
N LYS A 119 -45.84 5.51 -28.87
CA LYS A 119 -46.83 5.07 -29.88
C LYS A 119 -48.28 5.15 -29.40
N ASN A 120 -48.50 5.24 -28.08
CA ASN A 120 -49.82 5.30 -27.45
C ASN A 120 -50.25 6.74 -27.09
N VAL A 121 -49.58 7.76 -27.63
CA VAL A 121 -49.93 9.19 -27.55
C VAL A 121 -50.08 9.72 -28.97
#